data_AF-A0A210VIJ5-F1
#
_entry.id   AF-A0A210VIJ5-F1
#
_cell.length_a   1.000
_cell.length_b   1.000
_cell.length_c   1.000
_cell.angle_alpha   90.00
_cell.angle_beta   90.00
_cell.angle_gamma   90.00
#
_symmetry.space_group_name_H-M   'P 1'
#
loop_
_entity.id
_entity.type
_entity.pdbx_description
1 polymer ?
#
loop_
_entity_poly.entity_id
_entity_poly.type
_entity_poly.pdbx_seq_one_letter_code
_entity_poly.pdbx_strand_id
1 'polypeptide(L)' 'MKPEELIRHFGDVEKAAAGVGVTPGAVYQWLAAGEIPPLRQSDIEVRTAYKLKSDFTVKRVSKDGSDGT' A
#
# COMPACT_ATOMS: atom_id res chain seq x y z
N MET A 1 -1.77 -1.37 -3.50
CA MET A 1 -0.31 -1.21 -3.71
C MET A 1 0.41 -2.49 -3.34
N LYS A 2 1.57 -2.74 -3.95
CA LYS A 2 2.46 -3.86 -3.66
C LYS A 2 3.47 -3.55 -2.54
N PRO A 3 4.01 -4.58 -1.85
CA PRO A 3 5.02 -4.40 -0.81
C PRO A 3 6.26 -3.61 -1.28
N GLU A 4 6.71 -3.81 -2.51
CA GLU A 4 7.86 -3.14 -3.10
C GLU A 4 7.60 -1.64 -3.32
N GLU A 5 6.37 -1.28 -3.68
CA GLU A 5 5.96 0.13 -3.83
C GLU A 5 5.98 0.84 -2.47
N LEU A 6 5.53 0.15 -1.42
CA LEU A 6 5.61 0.64 -0.04
C LEU A 6 7.07 0.90 0.35
N ILE A 7 7.96 -0.06 0.13
CA ILE A 7 9.38 0.09 0.48
C ILE A 7 10.02 1.20 -0.35
N ARG A 8 9.75 1.27 -1.64
CA ARG A 8 10.26 2.33 -2.52
C ARG A 8 9.80 3.73 -2.07
N HIS A 9 8.57 3.86 -1.57
CA HIS A 9 8.05 5.13 -1.06
C HIS A 9 8.81 5.64 0.16
N PHE A 10 9.13 4.75 1.09
CA PHE A 10 9.82 5.11 2.33
C PHE A 10 11.35 5.01 2.25
N GLY A 11 11.87 4.32 1.22
CA GLY A 11 13.29 4.13 0.93
C GLY A 11 13.83 2.75 1.33
N ASP A 12 13.44 2.25 2.50
CA ASP A 12 13.85 0.94 3.01
C ASP A 12 12.76 0.30 3.90
N VAL A 13 12.98 -0.95 4.30
CA VAL A 13 12.02 -1.75 5.09
C VAL A 13 11.78 -1.16 6.48
N GLU A 14 12.81 -0.61 7.12
CA GLU A 14 12.68 -0.07 8.48
C GLU A 14 11.87 1.22 8.50
N LYS A 15 12.13 2.12 7.55
CA LYS A 15 11.35 3.36 7.36
C LYS A 15 9.92 3.06 6.95
N ALA A 16 9.71 2.06 6.09
CA ALA A 16 8.36 1.62 5.72
C ALA A 16 7.59 1.13 6.95
N ALA A 17 8.20 0.26 7.74
CA ALA A 17 7.62 -0.29 8.95
C ALA A 17 7.27 0.81 9.97
N ALA A 18 8.21 1.71 10.24
CA ALA A 18 8.00 2.84 11.13
C ALA A 18 6.91 3.80 10.62
N GLY A 19 6.93 4.13 9.32
CA GLY A 19 5.99 5.04 8.70
C GLY A 19 4.53 4.53 8.72
N VAL A 20 4.34 3.21 8.69
CA VAL A 20 3.00 2.60 8.70
C VAL A 20 2.62 1.96 10.04
N GLY A 21 3.47 2.09 11.06
CA GLY A 21 3.19 1.64 12.43
C GLY A 21 3.15 0.11 12.58
N VAL A 22 4.11 -0.60 11.98
CA VAL A 22 4.27 -2.06 12.08
C VAL A 22 5.73 -2.44 12.36
N THR A 23 5.98 -3.72 12.60
CA THR A 23 7.34 -4.27 12.71
C THR A 23 7.95 -4.53 11.32
N PRO A 24 9.29 -4.43 11.14
CA PRO A 24 9.96 -4.80 9.89
C PRO A 24 9.62 -6.23 9.42
N GLY A 25 9.47 -7.17 10.37
CA GLY A 25 9.07 -8.56 10.08
C GLY A 25 7.74 -8.68 9.34
N ALA A 26 6.76 -7.81 9.63
CA ALA A 26 5.48 -7.78 8.93
C ALA A 26 5.66 -7.36 7.46
N VAL A 27 6.53 -6.40 7.20
CA VAL A 27 6.84 -5.95 5.84
C VAL A 27 7.54 -7.06 5.04
N TYR A 28 8.48 -7.78 5.66
CA TYR A 28 9.10 -8.97 5.04
C TYR A 28 8.09 -10.09 4.77
N GLN A 29 7.11 -10.31 5.65
CA GLN A 29 6.03 -11.26 5.39
C GLN A 29 5.18 -10.87 4.19
N TRP A 30 4.86 -9.58 4.03
CA TRP A 30 4.12 -9.09 2.86
C TRP A 30 4.93 -9.24 1.57
N LEU A 31 6.25 -8.96 1.60
CA LEU A 31 7.15 -9.23 0.49
C LEU A 31 7.13 -10.71 0.09
N ALA A 32 7.27 -11.62 1.06
CA ALA A 32 7.25 -13.05 0.81
C ALA A 32 5.90 -13.53 0.25
N ALA A 33 4.79 -12.90 0.66
CA ALA A 33 3.46 -13.19 0.15
C ALA A 33 3.16 -12.52 -1.21
N GLY A 34 3.93 -11.51 -1.62
CA GLY A 34 3.67 -10.70 -2.82
C GLY A 34 2.45 -9.77 -2.72
N GLU A 35 1.91 -9.61 -1.51
CA GLU A 35 0.75 -8.77 -1.24
C GLU A 35 0.72 -8.22 0.18
N ILE A 36 0.13 -7.03 0.32
CA ILE A 36 -0.22 -6.43 1.60
C ILE A 36 -1.70 -6.74 1.86
N PRO A 37 -2.10 -7.21 3.06
CA PRO A 37 -3.49 -7.48 3.40
C PRO A 37 -4.41 -6.27 3.13
N PRO A 38 -5.65 -6.45 2.64
CA PRO A 38 -6.51 -5.36 2.21
C PRO A 38 -6.72 -4.26 3.27
N LEU A 39 -6.97 -4.64 4.53
CA LEU A 39 -7.13 -3.68 5.63
C LEU A 39 -5.85 -2.87 5.87
N ARG A 40 -4.67 -3.49 5.70
CA ARG A 40 -3.38 -2.80 5.79
C ARG A 40 -3.17 -1.87 4.61
N GLN A 41 -3.55 -2.24 3.39
CA GLN A 41 -3.48 -1.32 2.26
C GLN A 41 -4.29 -0.04 2.50
N SER A 42 -5.51 -0.16 3.05
CA SER A 42 -6.34 1.00 3.38
C SER A 42 -5.73 1.89 4.47
N ASP A 43 -5.19 1.31 5.55
CA ASP A 43 -4.48 2.06 6.60
C ASP A 43 -3.24 2.78 6.05
N ILE A 44 -2.45 2.10 5.22
CA ILE A 44 -1.27 2.68 4.55
C ILE A 44 -1.68 3.83 3.61
N GLU A 45 -2.75 3.67 2.85
CA GLU A 45 -3.26 4.74 1.97
C GLU A 45 -3.57 6.02 2.76
N VAL A 46 -4.23 5.88 3.93
CA VAL A 46 -4.52 7.03 4.80
C VAL A 46 -3.24 7.63 5.39
N ARG A 47 -2.33 6.79 5.91
CA ARG A 47 -1.07 7.25 6.54
C ARG A 47 -0.11 7.91 5.57
N THR A 48 -0.14 7.52 4.31
CA THR A 48 0.68 8.12 3.25
C THR A 48 0.02 9.34 2.60
N ALA A 49 -1.06 9.87 3.20
CA ALA A 49 -1.84 10.97 2.66
C ALA A 49 -2.20 10.74 1.19
N TYR A 50 -2.70 9.53 0.89
CA TYR A 50 -3.15 9.11 -0.43
C TYR A 50 -2.07 9.00 -1.52
N LYS A 51 -0.78 9.12 -1.18
CA LYS A 51 0.33 8.95 -2.14
C LYS A 51 0.48 7.52 -2.63
N LEU A 52 0.22 6.54 -1.75
CA LEU A 52 0.06 5.15 -2.14
C LEU A 52 -1.43 4.81 -2.14
N LYS A 53 -1.88 4.04 -3.13
CA LYS A 53 -3.29 3.67 -3.29
C LYS A 53 -3.50 2.18 -3.00
N SER A 54 -4.52 1.88 -2.22
CA SER A 54 -5.00 0.49 -2.05
C SER A 54 -5.54 -0.04 -3.37
N ASP A 55 -5.49 -1.36 -3.54
CA ASP A 55 -6.01 -2.03 -4.74
C ASP A 55 -7.51 -1.75 -4.91
N PHE A 56 -8.24 -1.56 -3.80
CA PHE A 56 -9.64 -1.12 -3.79
C PHE A 56 -9.80 0.26 -4.44
N THR A 57 -9.02 1.26 -4.03
CA THR A 57 -9.08 2.62 -4.60
C THR A 57 -8.70 2.61 -6.07
N VAL A 58 -7.63 1.90 -6.44
CA VAL A 58 -7.21 1.77 -7.85
C VAL A 58 -8.34 1.19 -8.69
N LYS A 59 -8.93 0.07 -8.26
CA LYS A 59 -10.04 -0.58 -8.97
C LYS A 59 -11.27 0.33 -9.10
N ARG A 60 -11.59 1.09 -8.06
CA ARG A 60 -12.72 2.04 -8.08
C ARG A 60 -12.49 3.18 -9.07
N VAL A 61 -11.33 3.82 -9.03
CA VAL A 61 -11.00 4.96 -9.91
C VAL A 61 -10.95 4.52 -11.38
N SER A 62 -10.39 3.34 -11.68
CA SER A 62 -10.39 2.80 -13.04
C SER A 62 -11.80 2.52 -13.57
N LYS A 63 -12.75 2.16 -12.69
CA LYS A 63 -14.14 1.94 -13.07
C LYS A 63 -14.90 3.25 -13.32
N ASP A 64 -14.72 4.26 -12.46
CA ASP A 64 -15.37 5.57 -12.61
C ASP A 64 -14.87 6.35 -13.86
N GLY A 65 -13.65 6.07 -14.36
CA GLY A 65 -13.13 6.66 -15.60
C GLY A 65 -13.67 6.04 -16.90
N SER A 66 -14.45 4.97 -16.83
CA SER A 66 -14.98 4.23 -17.98
C SER A 66 -16.46 4.52 -18.27
N ASP A 67 -17.13 5.31 -17.42
CA ASP A 67 -18.56 5.63 -17.49
C ASP A 67 -18.81 7.11 -17.87
N GLY A 68 -17.87 7.73 -18.58
CA GLY A 68 -18.05 9.03 -19.24
C GLY A 68 -18.41 8.82 -20.71
N THR A 69 -19.69 9.03 -21.04
CA THR A 69 -20.27 9.17 -22.39
C THR A 69 -19.51 10.10 -23.32
#